data_AF-A0A024CH85-F1
#
_entry.id   AF-A0A024CH85-F1
#
_cell.length_a   1.000
_cell.length_b   1.000
_cell.length_c   1.000
_cell.angle_alpha   90.00
_cell.angle_beta   90.00
_cell.angle_gamma   90.00
#
_symmetry.space_group_name_H-M   'P 1'
#
loop_
_entity.id
_entity.type
_entity.pdbx_description
1 polymer ?
#
loop_
_entity_poly.entity_id
_entity_poly.type
_entity_poly.pdbx_seq_one_letter_code
_entity_poly.pdbx_strand_id
1 'polypeptide(L)' 'MSDLEQDQLLERFIALARSDDDLRGEIKSAINQEQVISIAARHGFAIDPLAILRKWSKHTDFAKPTWMGWFDD' A
#
# COMPACT_ATOMS: atom_id res chain seq x y z
N MET A 1 5.64 -16.39 -3.38
CA MET A 1 6.11 -15.52 -2.29
C MET A 1 5.38 -15.92 -1.03
N SER A 2 6.07 -15.94 0.10
CA SER A 2 5.48 -16.12 1.43
C SER A 2 4.80 -14.83 1.88
N ASP A 3 3.89 -14.94 2.85
CA ASP A 3 3.18 -13.80 3.41
C ASP A 3 4.13 -12.73 3.97
N LEU A 4 5.26 -13.16 4.55
CA LEU A 4 6.30 -12.28 5.08
C LEU A 4 7.02 -11.51 3.98
N GLU A 5 7.32 -12.15 2.84
CA GLU A 5 7.94 -11.46 1.70
C GLU A 5 7.01 -10.41 1.11
N GLN A 6 5.72 -10.71 1.03
CA GLN A 6 4.70 -9.78 0.55
C GLN A 6 4.52 -8.59 1.48
N ASP A 7 4.52 -8.81 2.80
CA ASP A 7 4.46 -7.72 3.78
C ASP A 7 5.71 -6.82 3.67
N GLN A 8 6.90 -7.40 3.51
CA GLN A 8 8.13 -6.64 3.29
C GLN A 8 8.12 -5.86 1.96
N LEU A 9 7.58 -6.45 0.90
CA LEU A 9 7.43 -5.81 -0.40
C LEU A 9 6.50 -4.58 -0.29
N LEU A 10 5.38 -4.74 0.40
CA LEU A 10 4.43 -3.67 0.67
C LEU A 10 5.04 -2.57 1.53
N GLU A 11 5.82 -2.90 2.57
CA GLU A 11 6.50 -1.90 3.38
C GLU A 11 7.53 -1.10 2.58
N ARG A 12 8.29 -1.74 1.69
CA ARG A 12 9.22 -1.06 0.79
C ARG A 12 8.49 -0.11 -0.17
N PHE A 13 7.35 -0.56 -0.70
CA PHE A 13 6.50 0.27 -1.55
C PHE A 13 5.97 1.50 -0.81
N ILE A 14 5.46 1.31 0.42
CA ILE A 14 5.01 2.43 1.26
C ILE A 14 6.16 3.37 1.60
N ALA A 15 7.35 2.85 1.90
CA ALA A 15 8.55 3.66 2.17
C ALA A 15 8.97 4.49 0.94
N LEU A 16 8.88 3.91 -0.26
CA LEU A 16 9.09 4.62 -1.51
C LEU A 16 8.06 5.75 -1.68
N ALA A 17 6.77 5.45 -1.50
CA ALA A 17 5.69 6.44 -1.52
C ALA A 17 5.78 7.48 -0.39
N ARG A 18 6.53 7.22 0.68
CA ARG A 18 6.85 8.23 1.68
C ARG A 18 7.97 9.17 1.21
N SER A 19 8.82 8.75 0.29
CA SER A 19 9.89 9.59 -0.25
C SER A 19 9.49 10.29 -1.56
N ASP A 20 8.48 9.76 -2.25
CA ASP A 20 7.99 10.22 -3.54
C ASP A 20 6.55 10.75 -3.40
N ASP A 21 6.40 12.08 -3.46
CA ASP A 21 5.09 12.74 -3.29
C ASP A 21 4.13 12.50 -4.46
N ASP A 22 4.63 12.26 -5.68
CA ASP A 22 3.80 11.91 -6.84
C ASP A 22 3.20 10.51 -6.63
N LEU A 23 4.04 9.53 -6.26
CA LEU A 23 3.59 8.18 -5.94
C LEU A 23 2.62 8.18 -4.75
N ARG A 24 2.89 8.99 -3.73
CA ARG A 24 1.98 9.18 -2.60
C ARG A 24 0.63 9.72 -3.06
N GLY A 25 0.63 10.69 -3.96
CA GLY A 25 -0.57 11.27 -4.57
C GLY A 25 -1.38 10.20 -5.30
N GLU A 26 -0.72 9.41 -6.16
CA GLU A 26 -1.38 8.32 -6.89
C GLU A 26 -2.04 7.30 -5.95
N ILE A 27 -1.33 6.87 -4.89
CA ILE A 27 -1.88 5.91 -3.92
C ILE A 27 -3.04 6.54 -3.14
N LYS A 28 -2.94 7.81 -2.73
CA LYS A 28 -4.03 8.51 -2.02
C LYS A 28 -5.26 8.72 -2.91
N SER A 29 -5.08 8.88 -4.22
CA SER A 29 -6.17 8.98 -5.20
C SER A 29 -6.76 7.62 -5.57
N ALA A 30 -6.12 6.51 -5.23
CA ALA A 30 -6.66 5.18 -5.48
C ALA A 30 -7.97 4.99 -4.72
N ILE A 31 -9.00 4.53 -5.45
CA ILE A 31 -10.36 4.33 -4.91
C ILE A 31 -10.52 2.92 -4.32
N ASN A 32 -9.80 1.96 -4.90
CA ASN A 32 -9.88 0.56 -4.54
C ASN A 32 -8.50 -0.09 -4.52
N GLN A 33 -8.47 -1.27 -3.92
CA GLN A 33 -7.25 -2.03 -3.73
C GLN A 33 -6.56 -2.41 -5.05
N GLU A 34 -7.34 -2.68 -6.09
CA GLU A 34 -6.82 -3.01 -7.42
C GLU A 34 -6.02 -1.86 -8.05
N GLN A 35 -6.43 -0.61 -7.81
CA GLN A 35 -5.68 0.55 -8.26
C GLN A 35 -4.34 0.66 -7.52
N VAL A 36 -4.30 0.44 -6.20
CA VAL A 36 -3.03 0.43 -5.45
C VAL A 36 -2.10 -0.66 -5.97
N ILE A 37 -2.60 -1.86 -6.25
CA ILE A 37 -1.82 -2.96 -6.83
C ILE A 37 -1.31 -2.57 -8.22
N SER A 38 -2.14 -1.91 -9.03
CA SER A 38 -1.74 -1.45 -10.36
C SER A 38 -0.63 -0.40 -10.29
N ILE A 39 -0.73 0.56 -9.36
CA ILE A 39 0.31 1.56 -9.12
C ILE A 39 1.59 0.86 -8.66
N ALA A 40 1.52 -0.05 -7.69
CA ALA A 40 2.66 -0.82 -7.23
C ALA A 40 3.32 -1.60 -8.38
N ALA A 41 2.54 -2.27 -9.22
CA ALA A 41 3.03 -3.03 -10.37
C ALA A 41 3.75 -2.13 -11.39
N ARG A 42 3.28 -0.90 -11.62
CA ARG A 42 3.94 0.09 -12.49
C ARG A 42 5.32 0.51 -11.96
N HIS A 43 5.52 0.48 -10.65
CA HIS A 43 6.79 0.75 -9.99
C HIS A 43 7.66 -0.51 -9.78
N GLY A 44 7.25 -1.66 -10.33
CA GLY A 44 7.99 -2.92 -10.21
C GLY A 44 7.71 -3.71 -8.93
N PHE A 45 6.67 -3.34 -8.17
CA PHE A 45 6.24 -4.04 -6.96
C PHE A 45 5.03 -4.93 -7.26
N ALA A 46 5.24 -6.24 -7.34
CA ALA A 46 4.18 -7.24 -7.46
C ALA A 46 3.54 -7.56 -6.09
N ILE A 47 2.75 -6.62 -5.58
CA ILE A 47 2.08 -6.73 -4.28
C ILE A 47 0.82 -7.59 -4.40
N ASP A 48 0.71 -8.60 -3.53
CA ASP A 48 -0.48 -9.41 -3.42
C ASP A 48 -1.63 -8.63 -2.76
N PRO A 49 -2.87 -8.79 -3.24
CA PRO A 49 -4.03 -8.19 -2.59
C PRO A 49 -4.13 -8.57 -1.10
N LEU A 50 -3.86 -9.83 -0.77
CA LEU A 50 -3.90 -10.31 0.62
C LEU A 50 -2.92 -9.56 1.53
N ALA A 51 -1.77 -9.11 1.01
CA ALA A 51 -0.79 -8.33 1.76
C ALA A 51 -1.33 -6.96 2.17
N ILE A 52 -1.99 -6.27 1.24
CA ILE A 52 -2.64 -4.97 1.48
C ILE A 52 -3.72 -5.12 2.56
N LEU A 53 -4.58 -6.13 2.43
CA LEU A 53 -5.64 -6.40 3.41
C LEU A 53 -5.07 -6.73 4.79
N ARG A 54 -4.04 -7.56 4.88
CA ARG A 54 -3.36 -7.88 6.14
C ARG A 54 -2.76 -6.66 6.79
N LYS A 55 -2.00 -5.85 6.05
CA LYS A 55 -1.37 -4.63 6.57
C LYS A 55 -2.42 -3.63 7.03
N TRP A 56 -3.47 -3.42 6.23
CA TRP A 56 -4.58 -2.54 6.58
C TRP A 56 -5.30 -3.02 7.84
N SER A 57 -5.65 -4.31 7.91
CA SER A 57 -6.30 -4.93 9.06
C SER A 57 -5.44 -4.95 10.33
N LYS A 58 -4.11 -4.87 10.21
CA LYS A 58 -3.17 -4.87 11.34
C LYS A 58 -2.90 -3.47 11.91
N HIS A 59 -2.95 -2.43 11.08
CA HIS A 59 -2.52 -1.08 11.48
C HIS A 59 -3.64 -0.04 11.56
N THR A 60 -4.79 -0.26 10.93
CA THR A 60 -5.75 0.84 10.74
C THR A 60 -7.00 0.59 11.57
N ASP A 61 -7.25 1.52 12.48
CA ASP A 61 -8.56 1.80 13.04
C ASP A 61 -9.55 1.93 11.87
N PHE A 62 -10.59 1.10 11.82
CA PHE A 62 -11.55 1.02 10.71
C PHE A 62 -12.31 2.35 10.45
N ALA A 63 -12.04 3.38 11.26
CA ALA A 63 -12.56 4.74 11.12
C ALA A 63 -12.00 5.51 9.92
N LYS A 64 -10.81 5.18 9.39
CA LYS A 64 -10.24 5.86 8.20
C LYS A 64 -10.37 5.00 6.95
N PRO A 65 -10.70 5.60 5.78
CA PRO A 65 -10.81 4.85 4.54
C PRO A 65 -9.42 4.36 4.10
N THR A 66 -9.22 3.04 4.19
CA THR A 66 -8.16 2.29 3.48
C THR A 66 -6.71 2.76 3.72
N TRP A 67 -5.88 2.80 2.68
CA TRP A 67 -4.44 3.14 2.67
C TRP A 67 -4.14 4.60 3.00
N MET A 68 -5.15 5.45 3.22
CA MET A 68 -4.91 6.82 3.71
C MET A 68 -4.17 6.80 5.05
N GLY A 69 -4.43 5.80 5.90
CA GLY A 69 -3.72 5.59 7.17
C GLY A 69 -2.25 5.18 7.04
N TRP A 70 -1.78 4.80 5.84
CA TRP A 70 -0.36 4.44 5.64
C TRP A 70 0.58 5.65 5.67
N PHE A 71 0.02 6.84 5.49
CA PHE A 71 0.77 8.10 5.35
C PHE A 71 0.36 9.18 6.37
N ASP A 72 -0.60 8.89 7.25
CA ASP A 72 -0.82 9.71 8.45
C ASP A 72 0.35 9.42 9.42
N ASP A 73 0.96 10.48 9.94
CA ASP A 73 2.02 10.44 10.96
C ASP A 73 1.39 10.50 12.36
#